data_AF-A0A963V3C0-F1
#
_entry.id   AF-A0A963V3C0-F1
#
_cell.length_a   1.000
_cell.length_b   1.000
_cell.length_c   1.000
_cell.angle_alpha   90.00
_cell.angle_beta   90.00
_cell.angle_gamma   90.00
#
_symmetry.space_group_name_H-M   'P 1'
#
loop_
_entity.id
_entity.type
_entity.pdbx_description
1 polymer ?
#
loop_
_entity_poly.entity_id
_entity_poly.type
_entity_poly.pdbx_seq_one_letter_code
_entity_poly.pdbx_strand_id
1 'polypeptide(L)'
;LSGFTSKVAGTEQGVTEPQPTFSTCFGAPFMPRRPEVYGKLLQEKIARHGATCWLVNTGWTGGAFGTGKRMPIKATRALLTAALDGTLNKGQFRKDPNFGFEVPVSMPGVDDALLDPRRTWADGAAYDKQAQKLVNMFADNFAQYVPYIDADVKAAAIG
;
A
#
# COMPACT_ATOMS: atom_id res chain seq x y z
N LEU A 1 -0.18 4.42 -9.92
CA LEU A 1 -1.32 4.18 -10.84
C LEU A 1 -2.48 3.52 -10.11
N SER A 2 -2.32 2.35 -9.48
CA SER A 2 -3.42 1.61 -8.87
C SER A 2 -4.24 2.40 -7.85
N GLY A 3 -3.60 3.13 -6.92
CA GLY A 3 -4.30 3.98 -5.95
C GLY A 3 -5.29 3.22 -5.06
N PHE A 4 -4.84 2.07 -4.54
CA PHE A 4 -5.64 1.23 -3.66
C PHE A 4 -5.90 1.91 -2.31
N THR A 5 -7.16 1.94 -1.90
CA THR A 5 -7.60 2.45 -0.60
C THR A 5 -8.92 1.80 -0.20
N SER A 6 -9.42 2.10 1.00
CA SER A 6 -10.78 1.75 1.41
C SER A 6 -11.69 2.96 1.29
N LYS A 7 -12.85 2.82 0.64
CA LYS A 7 -13.95 3.77 0.82
C LYS A 7 -14.44 3.64 2.24
N VAL A 8 -14.61 4.73 2.96
CA VAL A 8 -15.11 4.73 4.34
C VAL A 8 -16.48 5.40 4.38
N ALA A 9 -17.28 5.08 5.40
CA ALA A 9 -18.58 5.70 5.57
C ALA A 9 -18.46 7.23 5.61
N GLY A 10 -19.27 7.93 4.80
CA GLY A 10 -19.33 9.39 4.72
C GLY A 10 -18.52 10.04 3.59
N THR A 11 -17.68 9.30 2.84
CA THR A 11 -16.98 9.88 1.65
C THR A 11 -17.77 9.74 0.36
N GLU A 12 -18.73 8.81 0.29
CA GLU A 12 -19.64 8.61 -0.84
C GLU A 12 -21.03 8.19 -0.33
N GLN A 13 -22.10 8.60 -1.03
CA GLN A 13 -23.48 8.29 -0.63
C GLN A 13 -23.72 6.77 -0.70
N GLY A 14 -24.16 6.17 0.41
CA GLY A 14 -24.52 4.75 0.48
C GLY A 14 -23.41 3.78 0.96
N VAL A 15 -22.23 4.28 1.32
CA VAL A 15 -21.16 3.44 1.90
C VAL A 15 -21.34 3.36 3.42
N THR A 16 -21.67 2.17 3.93
CA THR A 16 -21.80 1.90 5.38
C THR A 16 -20.63 1.07 5.94
N GLU A 17 -19.98 0.27 5.10
CA GLU A 17 -18.84 -0.59 5.45
C GLU A 17 -17.61 -0.26 4.59
N PRO A 18 -16.38 -0.44 5.10
CA PRO A 18 -15.19 -0.19 4.33
C PRO A 18 -15.06 -1.13 3.13
N GLN A 19 -15.14 -0.57 1.93
CA GLN A 19 -15.00 -1.34 0.69
C GLN A 19 -13.64 -1.06 0.05
N PRO A 20 -12.86 -2.09 -0.32
CA PRO A 20 -11.63 -1.90 -1.08
C PRO A 20 -11.96 -1.26 -2.44
N THR A 21 -11.21 -0.22 -2.81
CA THR A 21 -11.37 0.50 -4.07
C THR A 21 -10.02 0.84 -4.66
N PHE A 22 -9.95 0.91 -5.98
CA PHE A 22 -8.84 1.54 -6.69
C PHE A 22 -9.32 2.91 -7.16
N SER A 23 -8.67 3.95 -6.66
CA SER A 23 -8.86 5.33 -7.13
C SER A 23 -7.55 5.79 -7.73
N THR A 24 -7.48 5.76 -9.05
CA THR A 24 -6.27 6.12 -9.80
C THR A 24 -5.66 7.43 -9.30
N CYS A 25 -4.35 7.42 -9.08
CA CYS A 25 -3.60 8.55 -8.51
C CYS A 25 -4.11 9.02 -7.12
N PHE A 26 -4.87 8.18 -6.41
CA PHE A 26 -5.57 8.51 -5.16
C PHE A 26 -6.60 9.64 -5.29
N GLY A 27 -7.05 9.94 -6.51
CA GLY A 27 -7.91 11.10 -6.78
C GLY A 27 -8.62 11.02 -8.13
N ALA A 28 -8.95 9.82 -8.62
CA ALA A 28 -9.47 9.60 -9.97
C ALA A 28 -10.59 10.57 -10.41
N PRO A 29 -11.59 10.91 -9.56
CA PRO A 29 -12.64 11.86 -9.93
C PRO A 29 -12.16 13.26 -10.31
N PHE A 30 -10.91 13.61 -9.97
CA PHE A 30 -10.34 14.94 -10.16
C PHE A 30 -9.20 14.97 -11.20
N MET A 31 -8.95 13.86 -11.91
CA MET A 31 -7.84 13.74 -12.86
C MET A 31 -8.31 14.03 -14.29
N PRO A 32 -8.06 15.22 -14.86
CA PRO A 32 -8.52 15.56 -16.22
C PRO A 32 -7.73 14.88 -17.34
N ARG A 33 -6.53 14.37 -17.08
CA ARG A 33 -5.69 13.67 -18.07
C ARG A 33 -5.68 12.17 -17.81
N ARG A 34 -5.11 11.44 -18.77
CA ARG A 34 -4.82 10.02 -18.61
C ARG A 34 -3.88 9.77 -17.41
N PRO A 35 -4.14 8.74 -16.59
CA PRO A 35 -3.35 8.39 -15.41
C PRO A 35 -1.84 8.31 -15.61
N GLU A 36 -1.42 7.76 -16.74
CA GLU A 36 -0.02 7.47 -17.07
C GLU A 36 0.80 8.76 -17.22
N VAL A 37 0.15 9.87 -17.61
CA VAL A 37 0.76 11.20 -17.65
C VAL A 37 1.20 11.62 -16.24
N TYR A 38 0.34 11.42 -15.25
CA TYR A 38 0.66 11.75 -13.86
C TYR A 38 1.65 10.77 -13.24
N GLY A 39 1.55 9.48 -13.59
CA GLY A 39 2.51 8.45 -13.18
C GLY A 39 3.93 8.78 -13.67
N LYS A 40 4.07 9.15 -14.94
CA LYS A 40 5.34 9.57 -15.53
C LYS A 40 5.89 10.85 -14.89
N LEU A 41 5.04 11.85 -14.67
CA LEU A 41 5.45 13.07 -13.99
C LEU A 41 5.99 12.78 -12.57
N LEU A 42 5.33 11.89 -11.82
CA LEU A 42 5.79 11.47 -10.50
C LEU A 42 7.14 10.75 -10.57
N GLN A 43 7.30 9.81 -11.50
CA GLN A 43 8.56 9.09 -11.74
C GLN A 43 9.71 10.06 -12.03
N GLU A 44 9.51 11.02 -12.94
CA GLU A 44 10.51 12.04 -13.26
C GLU A 44 10.88 12.91 -12.06
N LYS A 45 9.91 13.26 -11.21
CA LYS A 45 10.15 14.04 -9.99
C LYS A 45 10.92 13.25 -8.94
N ILE A 46 10.59 11.97 -8.75
CA ILE A 46 11.33 11.08 -7.86
C ILE A 46 12.78 10.97 -8.33
N ALA A 47 13.01 10.67 -9.61
CA ALA A 47 14.35 10.51 -10.18
C ALA A 47 15.17 11.81 -10.06
N ARG A 48 14.56 12.97 -10.33
CA ARG A 48 15.24 14.27 -10.26
C ARG A 48 15.66 14.67 -8.85
N HIS A 49 14.84 14.34 -7.85
CA HIS A 49 15.00 14.84 -6.48
C HIS A 49 15.52 13.78 -5.51
N GLY A 50 15.66 12.52 -5.94
CA GLY A 50 16.11 11.42 -5.09
C GLY A 50 15.13 11.12 -3.94
N ALA A 51 13.83 11.32 -4.16
CA ALA A 51 12.84 11.16 -3.12
C ALA A 51 12.62 9.68 -2.77
N THR A 52 12.67 9.34 -1.48
CA THR A 52 12.27 8.01 -0.99
C THR A 52 10.75 7.92 -0.87
N CYS A 53 10.16 6.89 -1.48
CA CYS A 53 8.72 6.65 -1.42
C CYS A 53 8.37 5.56 -0.40
N TRP A 54 7.33 5.82 0.40
CA TRP A 54 6.84 4.90 1.42
C TRP A 54 5.37 4.55 1.17
N LEU A 55 5.03 3.28 1.37
CA LEU A 55 3.64 2.82 1.45
C LEU A 55 3.29 2.55 2.90
N VAL A 56 2.30 3.28 3.44
CA VAL A 56 1.92 3.20 4.86
C VAL A 56 0.48 2.72 4.98
N ASN A 57 0.28 1.55 5.59
CA ASN A 57 -1.06 1.07 5.95
C ASN A 57 -1.58 1.85 7.18
N THR A 58 -2.65 2.62 6.99
CA THR A 58 -3.39 3.31 8.06
C THR A 58 -4.79 2.70 8.31
N GLY A 59 -5.07 1.59 7.63
CA GLY A 59 -6.28 0.79 7.72
C GLY A 59 -6.20 -0.23 8.86
N TRP A 60 -6.41 -1.51 8.53
CA TRP A 60 -6.55 -2.60 9.49
C TRP A 60 -5.36 -3.56 9.49
N THR A 61 -5.19 -4.27 10.60
CA THR A 61 -4.26 -5.39 10.79
C THR A 61 -4.90 -6.47 11.67
N GLY A 62 -4.35 -7.67 11.63
CA GLY A 62 -4.79 -8.81 12.44
C GLY A 62 -6.12 -9.45 12.02
N GLY A 63 -6.56 -9.18 10.79
CA GLY A 63 -7.78 -9.74 10.22
C GLY A 63 -8.42 -8.81 9.19
N ALA A 64 -9.43 -9.32 8.51
CA ALA A 64 -10.31 -8.51 7.67
C ALA A 64 -11.16 -7.53 8.51
N PHE A 65 -11.86 -6.60 7.84
CA PHE A 65 -12.84 -5.75 8.53
C PHE A 65 -13.84 -6.60 9.32
N GLY A 66 -14.14 -6.19 10.56
CA GLY A 66 -14.98 -6.94 11.50
C GLY A 66 -14.23 -7.93 12.40
N THR A 67 -13.03 -8.37 12.03
CA THR A 67 -12.18 -9.26 12.86
C THR A 67 -10.89 -8.58 13.30
N GLY A 68 -10.22 -7.91 12.36
CA GLY A 68 -9.01 -7.16 12.61
C GLY A 68 -9.28 -5.85 13.36
N LYS A 69 -8.19 -5.21 13.79
CA LYS A 69 -8.23 -3.91 14.45
C LYS A 69 -7.54 -2.87 13.58
N ARG A 70 -7.93 -1.61 13.74
CA ARG A 70 -7.26 -0.50 13.05
C ARG A 70 -5.80 -0.41 13.51
N MET A 71 -4.91 -0.04 12.61
CA MET A 71 -3.51 0.21 12.93
C MET A 71 -3.39 1.20 14.10
N PRO A 72 -2.63 0.87 15.16
CA PRO A 72 -2.47 1.78 16.28
C PRO A 72 -1.86 3.12 15.82
N ILE A 73 -2.53 4.23 16.11
CA ILE A 73 -2.08 5.55 15.66
C ILE A 73 -0.67 5.90 16.15
N LYS A 74 -0.28 5.41 17.33
CA LYS A 74 1.08 5.55 17.87
C LYS A 74 2.11 4.87 16.96
N ALA A 75 1.81 3.67 16.47
CA ALA A 75 2.71 2.94 15.57
C ALA A 75 2.84 3.65 14.21
N THR A 76 1.73 4.08 13.62
CA THR A 76 1.75 4.84 12.36
C THR A 76 2.55 6.13 12.49
N ARG A 77 2.37 6.88 13.59
CA ARG A 77 3.13 8.11 13.86
C ARG A 77 4.62 7.82 14.03
N ALA A 78 4.98 6.78 14.76
CA ALA A 78 6.38 6.40 14.95
C ALA A 78 7.04 6.00 13.63
N LEU A 79 6.36 5.24 12.76
CA LEU A 79 6.83 4.92 11.41
C LEU A 79 7.01 6.16 10.54
N LEU A 80 6.04 7.09 10.59
CA LEU A 80 6.15 8.35 9.86
C LEU A 80 7.33 9.20 10.35
N THR A 81 7.51 9.33 11.66
CA THR A 81 8.65 10.04 12.25
C THR A 81 9.98 9.42 11.79
N ALA A 82 10.11 8.09 11.89
CA ALA A 82 11.32 7.38 11.48
C ALA A 82 11.60 7.50 9.97
N ALA A 83 10.57 7.62 9.14
CA ALA A 83 10.72 7.84 7.71
C ALA A 83 11.19 9.28 7.41
N LEU A 84 10.71 10.26 8.16
CA LEU A 84 11.05 11.68 8.01
C LEU A 84 12.44 12.02 8.57
N ASP A 85 12.82 11.44 9.72
CA ASP A 85 14.14 11.67 10.34
C ASP A 85 15.25 10.77 9.75
N GLY A 86 14.88 9.85 8.85
CA GLY A 86 15.79 8.96 8.14
C GLY A 86 16.26 7.75 8.94
N THR A 87 15.73 7.52 10.16
CA THR A 87 16.03 6.33 10.96
C THR A 87 15.66 5.04 10.23
N LEU A 88 14.50 5.04 9.54
CA LEU A 88 14.04 3.89 8.76
C LEU A 88 15.01 3.50 7.64
N ASN A 89 15.68 4.48 7.02
CA ASN A 89 16.63 4.23 5.92
C ASN A 89 17.87 3.43 6.36
N LYS A 90 18.14 3.34 7.66
CA LYS A 90 19.29 2.63 8.24
C LYS A 90 18.94 1.22 8.72
N GLY A 91 17.67 0.85 8.66
CA GLY A 91 17.16 -0.43 9.15
C GLY A 91 17.46 -1.60 8.22
N GLN A 92 17.21 -2.80 8.73
CA GLN A 92 17.18 -4.00 7.90
C GLN A 92 15.78 -4.19 7.30
N PHE A 93 15.74 -4.63 6.05
CA PHE A 93 14.51 -4.86 5.32
C PHE A 93 14.42 -6.30 4.84
N ARG A 94 13.19 -6.81 4.80
CA ARG A 94 12.83 -8.05 4.13
C ARG A 94 11.96 -7.72 2.91
N LYS A 95 11.99 -8.57 1.90
CA LYS A 95 11.02 -8.48 0.81
C LYS A 95 9.68 -9.07 1.24
N ASP A 96 8.59 -8.39 0.91
CA ASP A 96 7.26 -8.95 1.03
C ASP A 96 7.06 -10.04 -0.04
N PRO A 97 6.63 -11.26 0.33
CA PRO A 97 6.52 -12.36 -0.62
C PRO A 97 5.36 -12.20 -1.63
N ASN A 98 4.37 -11.37 -1.31
CA ASN A 98 3.19 -11.17 -2.16
C ASN A 98 3.35 -9.96 -3.08
N PHE A 99 3.95 -8.88 -2.57
CA PHE A 99 4.02 -7.59 -3.26
C PHE A 99 5.43 -7.17 -3.69
N GLY A 100 6.47 -7.87 -3.24
CA GLY A 100 7.87 -7.66 -3.66
C GLY A 100 8.56 -6.41 -3.12
N PHE A 101 7.84 -5.49 -2.48
CA PHE A 101 8.43 -4.30 -1.84
C PHE A 101 9.19 -4.65 -0.55
N GLU A 102 10.05 -3.73 -0.13
CA GLU A 102 10.82 -3.86 1.10
C GLU A 102 9.99 -3.43 2.33
N VAL A 103 10.08 -4.22 3.39
CA VAL A 103 9.41 -4.00 4.68
C VAL A 103 10.45 -4.01 5.80
N PRO A 104 10.48 -3.02 6.70
CA PRO A 104 11.43 -3.01 7.80
C PRO A 104 11.22 -4.24 8.69
N VAL A 105 12.31 -4.87 9.12
CA VAL A 105 12.27 -6.06 9.99
C VAL A 105 11.94 -5.68 11.43
N SER A 106 12.41 -4.51 11.88
CA SER A 106 12.15 -3.97 13.21
C SER A 106 12.18 -2.45 13.20
N MET A 107 11.51 -1.81 14.17
CA MET A 107 11.57 -0.36 14.34
C MET A 107 11.34 0.02 15.82
N PRO A 108 12.27 0.76 16.46
CA PRO A 108 12.15 1.13 17.87
C PRO A 108 10.82 1.82 18.20
N GLY A 109 10.07 1.27 19.17
CA GLY A 109 8.77 1.81 19.57
C GLY A 109 7.59 1.33 18.71
N VAL A 110 7.81 0.39 17.79
CA VAL A 110 6.76 -0.35 17.10
C VAL A 110 6.95 -1.85 17.36
N ASP A 111 5.83 -2.53 17.61
CA ASP A 111 5.81 -3.98 17.75
C ASP A 111 6.15 -4.63 16.41
N ASP A 112 7.19 -5.47 16.39
CA ASP A 112 7.66 -6.18 15.19
C ASP A 112 6.56 -7.03 14.55
N ALA A 113 5.56 -7.49 15.32
CA ALA A 113 4.41 -8.19 14.76
C ALA A 113 3.63 -7.28 13.79
N LEU A 114 3.56 -5.96 14.02
CA LEU A 114 2.89 -5.02 13.12
C LEU A 114 3.64 -4.81 11.80
N LEU A 115 4.94 -5.14 11.76
CA LEU A 115 5.78 -5.06 10.55
C LEU A 115 5.73 -6.36 9.74
N ASP A 116 5.09 -7.40 10.28
CA ASP A 116 4.78 -8.65 9.58
C ASP A 116 3.27 -8.93 9.68
N PRO A 117 2.47 -8.44 8.72
CA PRO A 117 1.02 -8.54 8.81
C PRO A 117 0.52 -9.98 8.86
N ARG A 118 1.29 -10.98 8.42
CA ARG A 118 0.91 -12.39 8.57
C ARG A 118 0.93 -12.81 10.05
N ARG A 119 1.87 -12.30 10.84
CA ARG A 119 2.01 -12.59 12.28
C ARG A 119 0.91 -11.97 13.14
N THR A 120 0.17 -10.99 12.63
CA THR A 120 -0.94 -10.39 13.37
C THR A 120 -2.24 -11.17 13.22
N TRP A 121 -2.35 -12.05 12.22
CA TRP A 121 -3.53 -12.88 12.00
C TRP A 121 -3.45 -14.13 12.87
N ALA A 122 -4.58 -14.48 13.50
CA ALA A 122 -4.68 -15.71 14.28
C ALA A 122 -4.58 -16.97 13.40
N ASP A 123 -5.08 -16.89 12.16
CA ASP A 123 -4.99 -17.93 11.15
C ASP A 123 -4.13 -17.44 9.97
N GLY A 124 -2.93 -18.01 9.85
CA GLY A 124 -2.00 -17.68 8.77
C GLY A 124 -2.50 -18.10 7.39
N ALA A 125 -3.28 -19.18 7.28
CA ALA A 125 -3.85 -19.61 5.99
C ALA A 125 -4.97 -18.65 5.54
N ALA A 126 -5.75 -18.12 6.48
CA ALA A 126 -6.72 -17.06 6.18
C ALA A 126 -6.03 -15.78 5.69
N TYR A 127 -4.88 -15.41 6.28
CA TYR A 127 -4.05 -14.32 5.75
C TYR A 127 -3.58 -14.62 4.33
N ASP A 128 -3.00 -15.80 4.09
CA ASP A 128 -2.43 -16.17 2.78
C ASP A 128 -3.51 -16.11 1.68
N LYS A 129 -4.72 -16.62 1.97
CA LYS A 129 -5.88 -16.52 1.06
C LYS A 129 -6.29 -15.07 0.80
N GLN A 130 -6.29 -14.22 1.82
CA GLN A 130 -6.68 -12.82 1.68
C GLN A 130 -5.61 -12.01 0.93
N ALA A 131 -4.33 -12.29 1.18
CA ALA A 131 -3.20 -11.69 0.47
C ALA A 131 -3.26 -12.05 -1.02
N GLN A 132 -3.49 -13.33 -1.36
CA GLN A 132 -3.64 -13.76 -2.76
C GLN A 132 -4.84 -13.08 -3.44
N LYS A 133 -5.97 -12.96 -2.74
CA LYS A 133 -7.13 -12.23 -3.27
C LYS A 133 -6.76 -10.78 -3.59
N LEU A 134 -6.02 -10.12 -2.71
CA LEU A 134 -5.59 -8.73 -2.92
C LEU A 134 -4.60 -8.61 -4.08
N VAL A 135 -3.63 -9.52 -4.20
CA VAL A 135 -2.70 -9.61 -5.34
C VAL A 135 -3.47 -9.68 -6.66
N ASN A 136 -4.45 -10.58 -6.76
CA ASN A 136 -5.27 -10.72 -7.97
C ASN A 136 -6.05 -9.42 -8.28
N MET A 137 -6.63 -8.78 -7.26
CA MET A 137 -7.32 -7.49 -7.44
C MET A 137 -6.39 -6.40 -7.99
N PHE A 138 -5.13 -6.37 -7.53
CA PHE A 138 -4.12 -5.44 -8.06
C PHE A 138 -3.77 -5.77 -9.52
N ALA A 139 -3.54 -7.05 -9.83
CA ALA A 139 -3.22 -7.51 -11.19
C ALA A 139 -4.34 -7.14 -12.19
N ASP A 140 -5.58 -7.49 -11.84
CA ASP A 140 -6.78 -7.21 -12.66
C ASP A 140 -6.95 -5.71 -12.88
N ASN A 141 -6.83 -4.90 -11.82
CA ASN A 141 -6.90 -3.45 -11.93
C ASN A 141 -5.74 -2.89 -12.77
N PHE A 142 -4.55 -3.48 -12.71
CA PHE A 142 -3.38 -2.94 -13.39
C PHE A 142 -3.38 -3.21 -14.90
N ALA A 143 -4.03 -4.27 -15.36
CA ALA A 143 -4.11 -4.67 -16.76
C ALA A 143 -4.53 -3.52 -17.70
N GLN A 144 -5.40 -2.61 -17.25
CA GLN A 144 -5.86 -1.46 -18.03
C GLN A 144 -4.74 -0.44 -18.38
N TYR A 145 -3.66 -0.39 -17.60
CA TYR A 145 -2.56 0.57 -17.79
C TYR A 145 -1.40 0.00 -18.62
N VAL A 146 -1.29 -1.33 -18.71
CA VAL A 146 -0.15 -2.04 -19.35
C VAL A 146 0.19 -1.52 -20.75
N PRO A 147 -0.78 -1.22 -21.64
CA PRO A 147 -0.46 -0.71 -22.97
C PRO A 147 0.21 0.69 -22.99
N TYR A 148 0.12 1.44 -21.89
CA TYR A 148 0.42 2.87 -21.84
C TYR A 148 1.57 3.25 -20.91
N ILE A 149 2.27 2.26 -20.35
CA ILE A 149 3.36 2.44 -19.38
C ILE A 149 4.69 1.87 -19.89
N ASP A 150 5.78 2.40 -19.34
CA ASP A 150 7.15 2.00 -19.65
C ASP A 150 7.51 0.63 -19.04
N ALA A 151 8.58 0.00 -19.55
CA ALA A 151 8.95 -1.38 -19.22
C ALA A 151 9.34 -1.58 -17.75
N ASP A 152 9.92 -0.57 -17.10
CA ASP A 152 10.28 -0.58 -15.69
C ASP A 152 9.04 -0.63 -14.79
N VAL A 153 8.00 0.12 -15.14
CA VAL A 153 6.71 0.08 -14.42
C VAL A 153 6.00 -1.27 -14.64
N LYS A 154 6.13 -1.87 -15.83
CA LYS A 154 5.63 -3.24 -16.10
C LYS A 154 6.35 -4.28 -15.26
N ALA A 155 7.66 -4.15 -15.08
CA ALA A 155 8.46 -5.09 -14.28
C ALA A 155 8.10 -5.04 -12.78
N ALA A 156 7.48 -3.96 -12.32
CA ALA A 156 6.96 -3.81 -10.96
C ALA A 156 5.47 -4.21 -10.84
N ALA A 157 4.83 -4.69 -11.91
CA ALA A 157 3.48 -5.21 -11.83
C ALA A 157 3.44 -6.45 -10.92
N ILE A 158 2.34 -6.59 -10.18
CA ILE A 158 2.13 -7.68 -9.22
C ILE A 158 1.14 -8.66 -9.87
N GLY A 159 1.43 -9.96 -9.77
CA GLY A 159 0.71 -11.04 -10.47
C GLY A 159 1.44 -11.50 -11.71
#